data_AF-A0A8S3QK86-F1
#
_entry.id   AF-A0A8S3QK86-F1
#
_cell.length_a   1.000
_cell.length_b   1.000
_cell.length_c   1.000
_cell.angle_alpha   90.00
_cell.angle_beta   90.00
_cell.angle_gamma   90.00
#
_symmetry.space_group_name_H-M   'P 1'
#
loop_
_entity.id
_entity.type
_entity.pdbx_description
1 polymer ?
#
loop_
_entity_poly.entity_id
_entity_poly.type
_entity_poly.pdbx_seq_one_letter_code
_entity_poly.pdbx_strand_id
1 'polypeptide(L)'
;MSSSKLYINRREGSAISGWIGPTTFFVNGAIVSPKQKDLVGVNGVVHGLMIWIDKTSLKTSYEYTQTPDNPKVNSIFTINQRSSNYDGRFTLFVPNDAAIDRIDSSKLRDLQQDVQKLHEVIRAHYIKNAVLFYNLLLITIRDSLTPTKERCQYVNHIHITFYVNSGGVTSAITLGNITVNNGVIHVCDRLLGFIYNTVRQQISEDSPLVLNILY
;
A
#
# COMPACT_ATOMS: atom_id res chain seq x y z
N MET A 1 7.27 -21.51 -18.11
CA MET A 1 6.21 -21.50 -17.07
C MET A 1 6.47 -20.31 -16.16
N SER A 2 5.54 -19.37 -16.06
CA SER A 2 5.69 -18.22 -15.13
C SER A 2 5.46 -18.72 -13.71
N SER A 3 6.49 -18.71 -12.87
CA SER A 3 6.39 -19.07 -11.45
C SER A 3 5.96 -17.85 -10.63
N SER A 4 5.06 -18.06 -9.67
CA SER A 4 4.71 -17.03 -8.67
C SER A 4 5.97 -16.55 -7.94
N LYS A 5 6.17 -15.23 -7.85
CA LYS A 5 7.34 -14.65 -7.18
C LYS A 5 7.12 -14.56 -5.67
N LEU A 6 8.18 -14.78 -4.92
CA LEU A 6 8.20 -14.57 -3.47
C LEU A 6 9.11 -13.39 -3.14
N TYR A 7 8.64 -12.47 -2.30
CA TYR A 7 9.42 -11.34 -1.84
C TYR A 7 9.94 -11.62 -0.43
N ILE A 8 11.26 -11.82 -0.32
CA ILE A 8 11.93 -12.05 0.96
C ILE A 8 12.69 -10.79 1.35
N ASN A 9 12.55 -10.36 2.61
CA ASN A 9 13.29 -9.23 3.17
C ASN A 9 13.80 -9.57 4.59
N ARG A 10 14.79 -8.85 5.07
CA ARG A 10 15.29 -8.94 6.45
C ARG A 10 15.42 -7.55 7.06
N ARG A 11 15.20 -7.45 8.36
CA ARG A 11 15.49 -6.25 9.16
C ARG A 11 16.41 -6.64 10.29
N GLU A 12 17.55 -5.97 10.36
CA GLU A 12 18.47 -6.10 11.49
C GLU A 12 17.91 -5.33 12.69
N GLY A 13 18.07 -5.88 13.89
CA GLY A 13 17.61 -5.21 15.11
C GLY A 13 18.42 -3.94 15.36
N SER A 14 17.76 -2.90 15.86
CA SER A 14 18.42 -1.63 16.18
C SER A 14 19.44 -1.83 17.31
N ALA A 15 20.63 -1.25 17.14
CA ALA A 15 21.70 -1.27 18.14
C ALA A 15 21.54 -0.09 19.11
N ILE A 16 20.52 -0.11 19.95
CA ILE A 16 20.49 0.76 21.13
C ILE A 16 21.18 0.02 22.27
N SER A 17 22.26 0.59 22.82
CA SER A 17 23.11 0.07 23.91
C SER A 17 24.16 -1.02 23.60
N GLY A 18 24.62 -1.15 22.35
CA GLY A 18 25.71 -2.09 22.01
C GLY A 18 25.28 -3.55 21.85
N TRP A 19 23.99 -3.83 22.01
CA TRP A 19 23.35 -5.09 21.65
C TRP A 19 22.65 -4.94 20.30
N ILE A 20 23.08 -5.71 19.30
CA ILE A 20 22.35 -5.84 18.04
C ILE A 20 21.13 -6.71 18.33
N GLY A 21 19.92 -6.14 18.22
CA GLY A 21 18.68 -6.90 18.39
C GLY A 21 18.52 -8.02 17.35
N PRO A 22 17.63 -9.00 17.58
CA PRO A 22 17.46 -10.13 16.67
C PRO A 22 17.04 -9.68 15.26
N THR A 23 17.63 -10.34 14.25
CA THR A 23 17.22 -10.13 12.85
C THR A 23 15.84 -10.73 12.62
N THR A 24 14.93 -9.94 12.05
CA THR A 24 13.59 -10.38 11.67
C THR A 24 13.54 -10.60 10.16
N PHE A 25 13.02 -11.74 9.72
CA PHE A 25 12.83 -12.05 8.31
C PHE A 25 11.36 -11.90 7.92
N PHE A 26 11.12 -11.54 6.67
CA PHE A 26 9.80 -11.29 6.11
C PHE A 26 9.64 -12.02 4.78
N VAL A 27 8.44 -12.55 4.54
CA VAL A 27 8.03 -13.20 3.29
C VAL A 27 6.69 -12.64 2.86
N ASN A 28 6.65 -11.93 1.73
CA ASN A 28 5.46 -11.22 1.26
C ASN A 28 4.82 -10.32 2.35
N GLY A 29 5.66 -9.72 3.19
CA GLY A 29 5.24 -8.98 4.36
C GLY A 29 5.00 -9.84 5.61
N ALA A 30 4.68 -11.12 5.55
CA ALA A 30 4.55 -11.91 6.78
C ALA A 30 5.88 -12.07 7.52
N ILE A 31 5.87 -11.88 8.84
CA ILE A 31 7.04 -12.14 9.68
C ILE A 31 7.29 -13.65 9.75
N VAL A 32 8.53 -14.07 9.52
CA VAL A 32 8.97 -15.43 9.79
C VAL A 32 9.04 -15.63 11.30
N SER A 33 8.34 -16.65 11.81
CA SER A 33 8.22 -16.92 13.24
C SER A 33 9.60 -17.19 13.86
N PRO A 34 10.03 -16.43 14.88
CA PRO A 34 11.29 -16.72 15.56
C PRO A 34 11.24 -18.03 16.35
N LYS A 35 10.03 -18.52 16.70
CA LYS A 35 9.81 -19.76 17.45
C LYS A 35 9.71 -21.00 16.56
N GLN A 36 9.33 -20.82 15.29
CA GLN A 36 9.08 -21.91 14.35
C GLN A 36 9.83 -21.63 13.05
N LYS A 37 11.15 -21.55 13.10
CA LYS A 37 12.01 -21.39 11.91
C LYS A 37 13.08 -22.46 11.90
N ASP A 38 13.63 -22.72 10.72
CA ASP A 38 14.75 -23.63 10.53
C ASP A 38 14.43 -25.08 10.93
N LEU A 39 13.19 -25.52 10.67
CA LEU A 39 12.79 -26.91 10.89
C LEU A 39 13.34 -27.76 9.74
N VAL A 40 14.44 -28.47 10.00
CA VAL A 40 15.18 -29.23 8.97
C VAL A 40 14.65 -30.67 8.86
N GLY A 41 14.46 -31.13 7.63
CA GLY A 41 14.19 -32.52 7.28
C GLY A 41 15.06 -32.96 6.10
N VAL A 42 15.05 -34.26 5.79
CA VAL A 42 15.85 -34.84 4.69
C VAL A 42 15.49 -34.28 3.31
N ASN A 43 14.31 -33.70 3.19
CA ASN A 43 13.74 -33.15 1.96
C ASN A 43 13.68 -31.61 1.95
N GLY A 44 14.26 -30.93 2.94
CA GLY A 44 14.36 -29.47 2.94
C GLY A 44 14.22 -28.82 4.31
N VAL A 45 13.89 -27.53 4.31
CA VAL A 45 13.75 -26.71 5.52
C VAL A 45 12.40 -26.02 5.50
N VAL A 46 11.74 -25.97 6.65
CA VAL A 46 10.46 -25.28 6.85
C VAL A 46 10.64 -24.11 7.81
N HIS A 47 10.04 -22.96 7.45
CA HIS A 47 9.87 -21.82 8.33
C HIS A 47 8.38 -21.49 8.43
N GLY A 48 7.86 -21.41 9.65
CA GLY A 48 6.52 -20.95 9.96
C GLY A 48 6.42 -19.44 9.83
N LEU A 49 5.27 -18.97 9.33
CA LEU A 49 4.94 -17.55 9.26
C LEU A 49 4.00 -17.18 10.40
N MET A 50 4.12 -15.96 10.91
CA MET A 50 3.25 -15.45 11.98
C MET A 50 1.83 -15.14 11.50
N ILE A 51 1.65 -14.97 10.19
CA ILE A 51 0.34 -14.72 9.56
C ILE A 51 0.24 -15.53 8.26
N TRP A 52 -0.99 -15.76 7.83
CA TRP A 52 -1.27 -16.30 6.50
C TRP A 52 -0.88 -15.29 5.42
N ILE A 53 -0.33 -15.78 4.32
CA ILE A 53 -0.10 -15.00 3.09
C ILE A 53 -0.90 -15.62 1.95
N ASP A 54 -1.45 -14.76 1.12
CA ASP A 54 -2.06 -15.19 -0.13
C ASP A 54 -0.98 -15.59 -1.14
N LYS A 55 -1.34 -16.52 -2.03
CA LYS A 55 -0.49 -16.87 -3.16
C LYS A 55 -0.33 -15.65 -4.07
N THR A 56 0.91 -15.38 -4.47
CA THR A 56 1.20 -14.31 -5.42
C THR A 56 0.51 -14.55 -6.76
N SER A 57 -0.23 -13.54 -7.22
CA SER A 57 -0.88 -13.55 -8.52
C SER A 57 0.16 -13.60 -9.64
N LEU A 58 -0.14 -14.38 -10.68
CA LEU A 58 0.69 -14.42 -11.89
C LEU A 58 0.45 -13.19 -12.78
N LYS A 59 -0.62 -12.43 -12.52
CA LYS A 59 -0.96 -11.19 -13.22
C LYS A 59 0.03 -10.09 -12.84
N THR A 60 0.29 -9.20 -13.78
CA THR A 60 0.89 -7.90 -13.48
C THR A 60 -0.09 -7.03 -12.69
N SER A 61 0.36 -5.94 -12.05
CA SER A 61 -0.59 -5.05 -11.36
C SER A 61 -1.67 -4.49 -12.26
N TYR A 62 -1.31 -4.13 -13.48
CA TYR A 62 -2.27 -3.61 -14.45
C TYR A 62 -3.31 -4.67 -14.79
N GLU A 63 -2.91 -5.89 -15.14
CA GLU A 63 -3.84 -6.99 -15.40
C GLU A 63 -4.70 -7.33 -14.17
N TYR A 64 -4.11 -7.23 -12.98
CA TYR A 64 -4.79 -7.48 -11.72
C TYR A 64 -5.88 -6.44 -11.44
N THR A 65 -5.67 -5.15 -11.74
CA THR A 65 -6.72 -4.14 -11.55
C THR A 65 -7.85 -4.25 -12.58
N GLN A 66 -7.60 -4.89 -13.73
CA GLN A 66 -8.66 -5.17 -14.71
C GLN A 66 -9.48 -6.40 -14.32
N THR A 67 -8.78 -7.45 -13.84
CA THR A 67 -9.39 -8.73 -13.48
C THR A 67 -8.76 -9.23 -12.18
N PRO A 68 -9.21 -8.75 -11.03
CA PRO A 68 -8.60 -9.12 -9.76
C PRO A 68 -8.87 -10.59 -9.43
N ASP A 69 -7.86 -11.28 -8.89
CA ASP A 69 -8.03 -12.66 -8.39
C ASP A 69 -8.78 -12.66 -7.04
N ASN A 70 -8.68 -11.57 -6.29
CA ASN A 70 -9.36 -11.39 -5.01
C ASN A 70 -10.65 -10.57 -5.22
N PRO A 71 -11.84 -11.12 -4.92
CA PRO A 71 -13.12 -10.45 -5.13
C PRO A 71 -13.32 -9.23 -4.20
N LYS A 72 -12.45 -9.03 -3.20
CA LYS A 72 -12.47 -7.82 -2.36
C LYS A 72 -11.75 -6.63 -3.01
N VAL A 73 -11.03 -6.87 -4.09
CA VAL A 73 -10.43 -5.80 -4.89
C VAL A 73 -11.44 -5.48 -5.97
N ASN A 74 -12.24 -4.45 -5.72
CA ASN A 74 -13.03 -3.83 -6.78
C ASN A 74 -12.28 -2.57 -7.18
N SER A 75 -11.81 -2.51 -8.42
CA SER A 75 -11.13 -1.33 -8.92
C SER A 75 -11.80 -0.87 -10.21
N ILE A 76 -12.74 0.06 -10.06
CA ILE A 76 -13.27 0.87 -11.18
C ILE A 76 -12.17 1.81 -11.71
N PHE A 77 -11.17 2.13 -10.88
CA PHE A 77 -10.05 3.00 -11.27
C PHE A 77 -9.01 2.24 -12.10
N THR A 78 -9.29 2.14 -13.39
CA THR A 78 -8.29 1.68 -14.36
C THR A 78 -7.26 2.78 -14.57
N ILE A 79 -6.06 2.59 -14.03
CA ILE A 79 -4.90 3.39 -14.41
C ILE A 79 -4.59 3.06 -15.87
N ASN A 80 -5.17 3.83 -16.80
CA ASN A 80 -4.97 3.70 -18.25
C ASN A 80 -3.55 4.03 -18.73
N GLN A 81 -2.57 4.15 -17.83
CA GLN A 81 -1.18 4.11 -18.26
C GLN A 81 -0.87 2.67 -18.65
N ARG A 82 -0.79 2.43 -19.97
CA ARG A 82 -0.26 1.20 -20.58
C ARG A 82 1.16 0.98 -20.07
N SER A 83 1.18 0.40 -18.89
CA SER A 83 2.30 -0.05 -18.11
C SER A 83 2.98 -1.30 -18.61
N SER A 84 2.69 -1.72 -19.86
CA SER A 84 3.00 -3.07 -20.35
C SER A 84 4.50 -3.36 -20.38
N ASN A 85 5.36 -2.35 -20.24
CA ASN A 85 6.80 -2.45 -20.41
C ASN A 85 7.62 -2.02 -19.18
N TYR A 86 7.01 -1.81 -18.00
CA TYR A 86 7.82 -1.68 -16.79
C TYR A 86 8.14 -3.08 -16.25
N ASP A 87 9.29 -3.62 -16.67
CA ASP A 87 9.97 -4.76 -16.00
C ASP A 87 10.40 -4.42 -14.56
N GLY A 88 10.18 -3.17 -14.12
CA GLY A 88 10.48 -2.68 -12.78
C GLY A 88 9.44 -3.13 -11.75
N ARG A 89 9.91 -3.36 -10.52
CA ARG A 89 9.05 -3.64 -9.37
C ARG A 89 8.29 -2.38 -8.96
N PHE A 90 7.04 -2.46 -8.53
CA PHE A 90 6.32 -1.29 -8.00
C PHE A 90 5.46 -1.61 -6.77
N THR A 91 5.04 -0.53 -6.12
CA THR A 91 3.97 -0.51 -5.13
C THR A 91 2.84 0.33 -5.71
N LEU A 92 1.66 -0.27 -5.83
CA LEU A 92 0.48 0.38 -6.38
C LEU A 92 -0.56 0.57 -5.27
N PHE A 93 -1.10 1.78 -5.17
CA PHE A 93 -2.24 2.12 -4.33
C PHE A 93 -3.47 2.24 -5.21
N VAL A 94 -4.53 1.52 -4.88
CA VAL A 94 -5.75 1.46 -5.68
C VAL A 94 -6.92 1.94 -4.82
N PRO A 95 -7.63 3.02 -5.21
CA PRO A 95 -8.81 3.43 -4.48
C PRO A 95 -9.90 2.34 -4.57
N ASN A 96 -10.57 2.05 -3.46
CA ASN A 96 -11.77 1.22 -3.47
C ASN A 96 -12.97 1.97 -4.08
N ASP A 97 -14.05 1.25 -4.40
CA ASP A 97 -15.25 1.86 -4.99
C ASP A 97 -15.80 3.01 -4.15
N ALA A 98 -15.87 2.84 -2.83
CA ALA A 98 -16.33 3.87 -1.91
C ALA A 98 -15.47 5.16 -1.95
N ALA A 99 -14.19 5.07 -2.31
CA ALA A 99 -13.32 6.22 -2.50
C ALA A 99 -13.70 7.02 -3.75
N ILE A 100 -14.10 6.32 -4.83
CA ILE A 100 -14.52 6.92 -6.09
C ILE A 100 -15.95 7.46 -5.99
N ASP A 101 -16.85 6.71 -5.35
CA ASP A 101 -18.26 7.07 -5.18
C ASP A 101 -18.46 8.32 -4.31
N ARG A 102 -17.50 8.64 -3.43
CA ARG A 102 -17.48 9.90 -2.66
C ARG A 102 -17.24 11.14 -3.51
N ILE A 103 -16.70 10.98 -4.72
CA ILE A 103 -16.36 12.09 -5.58
C ILE A 103 -17.54 12.40 -6.50
N ASP A 104 -17.98 13.65 -6.49
CA ASP A 104 -19.01 14.12 -7.42
C ASP A 104 -18.65 13.76 -8.87
N SER A 105 -19.62 13.20 -9.60
CA SER A 105 -19.41 12.77 -10.99
C SER A 105 -18.97 13.89 -11.93
N SER A 106 -19.34 15.15 -11.64
CA SER A 106 -18.85 16.33 -12.36
C SER A 106 -17.35 16.53 -12.16
N LYS A 107 -16.85 16.45 -10.92
CA LYS A 107 -15.42 16.59 -10.60
C LYS A 107 -14.59 15.44 -11.18
N LEU A 108 -15.12 14.22 -11.19
CA LEU A 108 -14.48 13.10 -11.88
C LEU A 108 -14.38 13.35 -13.39
N ARG A 109 -15.43 13.88 -14.01
CA ARG A 109 -15.42 14.24 -15.44
C ARG A 109 -14.41 15.35 -15.72
N ASP A 110 -14.35 16.38 -14.89
CA ASP A 110 -13.38 17.47 -15.01
C ASP A 110 -11.95 16.93 -14.89
N LEU A 111 -11.69 16.03 -13.93
CA LEU A 111 -10.40 15.35 -13.79
C LEU A 111 -10.05 14.52 -15.03
N GLN A 112 -11.01 13.82 -15.63
CA GLN A 112 -10.78 13.01 -16.84
C GLN A 112 -10.48 13.86 -18.08
N GLN A 113 -10.99 15.10 -18.13
CA GLN A 113 -10.73 16.04 -19.23
C GLN A 113 -9.40 16.79 -19.06
N ASP A 114 -8.93 16.96 -17.82
CA ASP A 114 -7.64 17.58 -17.51
C ASP A 114 -6.51 16.54 -17.50
N VAL A 115 -5.87 16.36 -18.66
CA VAL A 115 -4.78 15.39 -18.84
C VAL A 115 -3.63 15.62 -17.84
N GLN A 116 -3.31 16.86 -17.51
CA GLN A 116 -2.19 17.17 -16.59
C GLN A 116 -2.54 16.73 -15.17
N LYS A 117 -3.71 17.14 -14.65
CA LYS A 117 -4.16 16.71 -13.31
C LYS A 117 -4.34 15.20 -13.22
N LEU A 118 -4.91 14.57 -14.25
CA LEU A 118 -5.04 13.11 -14.28
C LEU A 118 -3.67 12.43 -14.18
N HIS A 119 -2.66 12.97 -14.85
CA HIS A 119 -1.30 12.43 -14.79
C HIS A 119 -0.67 12.56 -13.39
N GLU A 120 -0.95 13.65 -12.67
CA GLU A 120 -0.51 13.87 -11.29
C GLU A 120 -1.20 12.92 -10.31
N VAL A 121 -2.52 12.77 -10.43
CA VAL A 121 -3.31 11.80 -9.66
C VAL A 121 -2.79 10.39 -9.86
N ILE A 122 -2.55 9.96 -11.10
CA ILE A 122 -2.00 8.61 -11.36
C ILE A 122 -0.61 8.46 -10.73
N ARG A 123 0.25 9.48 -10.82
CA ARG A 123 1.57 9.45 -10.17
C ARG A 123 1.45 9.31 -8.66
N ALA A 124 0.48 9.95 -8.02
CA ALA A 124 0.22 9.82 -6.58
C ALA A 124 0.01 8.37 -6.13
N HIS A 125 -0.57 7.54 -7.00
CA HIS A 125 -0.95 6.16 -6.71
C HIS A 125 0.15 5.10 -6.93
N TYR A 126 1.33 5.45 -7.44
CA TYR A 126 2.39 4.45 -7.62
C TYR A 126 3.76 4.90 -7.11
N ILE A 127 4.54 3.91 -6.67
CA ILE A 127 5.96 4.04 -6.36
C ILE A 127 6.74 3.09 -7.29
N LYS A 128 7.62 3.66 -8.12
CA LYS A 128 8.47 2.87 -9.02
C LYS A 128 9.65 2.27 -8.27
N ASN A 129 10.11 1.12 -8.75
CA ASN A 129 11.31 0.41 -8.30
C ASN A 129 11.32 0.05 -6.80
N ALA A 130 10.14 -0.07 -6.17
CA ALA A 130 10.03 -0.41 -4.76
C ALA A 130 8.82 -1.32 -4.51
N VAL A 131 9.01 -2.35 -3.70
CA VAL A 131 7.93 -3.23 -3.20
C VAL A 131 7.82 -3.00 -1.69
N LEU A 132 6.74 -2.36 -1.28
CA LEU A 132 6.53 -1.97 0.11
C LEU A 132 5.33 -2.73 0.66
N PHE A 133 5.57 -3.63 1.62
CA PHE A 133 4.49 -4.29 2.37
C PHE A 133 4.09 -3.41 3.56
N TYR A 134 2.80 -3.31 3.87
CA TYR A 134 2.32 -2.34 4.87
C TYR A 134 2.89 -2.61 6.27
N ASN A 135 3.18 -3.86 6.60
CA ASN A 135 3.77 -4.24 7.89
C ASN A 135 5.29 -3.97 7.95
N LEU A 136 5.95 -3.72 6.82
CA LEU A 136 7.32 -3.21 6.75
C LEU A 136 7.34 -1.68 6.90
N LEU A 137 6.22 -0.99 6.62
CA LEU A 137 6.08 0.46 6.83
C LEU A 137 6.07 0.84 8.31
N LEU A 138 5.79 -0.10 9.23
CA LEU A 138 5.86 0.12 10.70
C LEU A 138 7.23 0.61 11.18
N ILE A 139 8.28 0.43 10.38
CA ILE A 139 9.65 0.42 10.86
C ILE A 139 10.55 1.43 10.14
N THR A 140 10.32 1.69 8.85
CA THR A 140 11.16 2.60 8.05
C THR A 140 11.12 4.05 8.53
N ILE A 141 10.14 4.43 9.35
CA ILE A 141 10.00 5.80 9.90
C ILE A 141 10.99 6.06 11.04
N ARG A 142 11.54 5.03 11.72
CA ARG A 142 12.54 5.28 12.77
C ARG A 142 13.94 5.62 12.24
N ASP A 143 14.30 5.16 11.04
CA ASP A 143 15.69 5.24 10.56
C ASP A 143 15.91 6.13 9.32
N SER A 144 14.89 6.75 8.73
CA SER A 144 15.07 7.63 7.57
C SER A 144 14.71 9.09 7.86
N LEU A 145 15.71 9.87 8.27
CA LEU A 145 15.70 11.33 8.29
C LEU A 145 16.02 11.94 6.91
N THR A 146 15.71 11.25 5.80
CA THR A 146 15.85 11.83 4.46
C THR A 146 14.48 12.23 3.89
N PRO A 147 14.23 13.54 3.67
CA PRO A 147 12.97 14.07 3.17
C PRO A 147 12.87 13.89 1.65
N THR A 148 13.09 12.67 1.15
CA THR A 148 12.80 12.35 -0.25
C THR A 148 11.39 11.76 -0.35
N LYS A 149 10.43 12.67 -0.30
CA LYS A 149 9.03 12.53 -0.73
C LYS A 149 8.16 11.65 0.18
N GLU A 150 7.63 12.30 1.20
CA GLU A 150 6.40 12.01 1.95
C GLU A 150 5.33 11.31 1.08
N ARG A 151 5.42 9.99 0.94
CA ARG A 151 4.40 9.17 0.25
C ARG A 151 3.64 8.23 1.19
N CYS A 152 4.15 8.02 2.41
CA CYS A 152 3.53 7.17 3.41
C CYS A 152 3.80 7.76 4.79
N GLN A 153 2.77 8.27 5.47
CA GLN A 153 2.86 8.72 6.86
C GLN A 153 1.83 7.94 7.71
N TYR A 154 2.23 7.58 8.92
CA TYR A 154 1.57 6.61 9.84
C TYR A 154 1.09 7.28 11.13
N VAL A 155 -0.02 6.79 11.75
CA VAL A 155 -0.32 6.56 13.22
C VAL A 155 -1.68 5.79 13.34
N ASN A 156 -1.88 4.70 14.12
CA ASN A 156 -2.27 4.67 15.56
C ASN A 156 -2.30 3.24 16.18
N HIS A 157 -2.16 3.16 17.52
CA HIS A 157 -1.79 2.02 18.37
C HIS A 157 -2.94 1.30 19.09
N ILE A 158 -4.18 1.38 18.58
CA ILE A 158 -5.35 0.74 19.24
C ILE A 158 -6.10 -0.20 18.28
N HIS A 159 -6.16 0.14 17.00
CA HIS A 159 -6.52 -0.73 15.89
C HIS A 159 -5.49 -0.46 14.79
N ILE A 160 -4.75 -1.48 14.33
CA ILE A 160 -3.63 -1.27 13.40
C ILE A 160 -4.17 -0.96 12.00
N THR A 161 -4.51 0.31 11.77
CA THR A 161 -4.83 0.85 10.44
C THR A 161 -3.58 1.50 9.86
N PHE A 162 -3.25 1.15 8.62
CA PHE A 162 -2.10 1.71 7.90
C PHE A 162 -2.55 2.86 7.04
N TYR A 163 -1.74 3.91 6.94
CA TYR A 163 -2.04 5.08 6.13
C TYR A 163 -0.95 5.33 5.09
N VAL A 164 -1.38 5.84 3.94
CA VAL A 164 -0.54 6.34 2.85
C VAL A 164 -0.87 7.82 2.67
N ASN A 165 0.14 8.68 2.50
CA ASN A 165 -0.06 10.10 2.28
C ASN A 165 0.57 10.45 0.94
N SER A 166 -0.19 10.82 -0.08
CA SER A 166 0.41 11.23 -1.35
C SER A 166 -0.42 12.29 -2.06
N GLY A 167 0.26 13.29 -2.63
CA GLY A 167 -0.38 14.39 -3.34
C GLY A 167 -1.37 15.18 -2.46
N GLY A 168 -1.03 15.38 -1.19
CA GLY A 168 -1.86 16.14 -0.24
C GLY A 168 -3.05 15.36 0.33
N VAL A 169 -3.20 14.08 0.02
CA VAL A 169 -4.29 13.23 0.52
C VAL A 169 -3.71 12.12 1.40
N THR A 170 -4.20 12.00 2.64
CA THR A 170 -3.97 10.84 3.50
C THR A 170 -5.11 9.86 3.34
N SER A 171 -4.80 8.58 3.06
CA SER A 171 -5.75 7.49 2.87
C SER A 171 -5.40 6.29 3.74
N ALA A 172 -6.40 5.61 4.30
CA ALA A 172 -6.22 4.34 4.98
C ALA A 172 -6.12 3.18 3.97
N ILE A 173 -5.19 2.25 4.22
CA ILE A 173 -5.10 0.98 3.52
C ILE A 173 -6.15 0.04 4.11
N THR A 174 -7.16 -0.29 3.31
CA THR A 174 -8.30 -1.15 3.70
C THR A 174 -8.05 -2.62 3.41
N LEU A 175 -7.24 -2.92 2.39
CA LEU A 175 -6.77 -4.25 2.07
C LEU A 175 -5.36 -4.12 1.48
N GLY A 176 -4.36 -4.68 2.13
CA GLY A 176 -2.97 -4.51 1.70
C GLY A 176 -2.26 -5.82 1.39
N ASN A 177 -1.00 -5.70 0.98
CA ASN A 177 -0.08 -6.82 0.75
C ASN A 177 -0.52 -7.79 -0.34
N ILE A 178 -1.31 -7.35 -1.31
CA ILE A 178 -1.70 -8.17 -2.46
C ILE A 178 -0.49 -8.30 -3.38
N THR A 179 0.11 -9.49 -3.44
CA THR A 179 1.30 -9.71 -4.25
C THR A 179 0.94 -10.05 -5.69
N VAL A 180 1.59 -9.38 -6.63
CA VAL A 180 1.46 -9.56 -8.08
C VAL A 180 2.83 -9.80 -8.72
N ASN A 181 2.88 -10.24 -9.97
CA ASN A 181 4.12 -10.68 -10.61
C ASN A 181 5.21 -9.58 -10.71
N ASN A 182 4.80 -8.31 -10.74
CA ASN A 182 5.71 -7.17 -10.83
C ASN A 182 5.62 -6.22 -9.62
N GLY A 183 5.04 -6.63 -8.50
CA GLY A 183 4.99 -5.77 -7.33
C GLY A 183 3.98 -6.16 -6.24
N VAL A 184 3.48 -5.14 -5.56
CA VAL A 184 2.45 -5.25 -4.53
C VAL A 184 1.37 -4.19 -4.74
N ILE A 185 0.12 -4.56 -4.47
CA ILE A 185 -1.04 -3.69 -4.49
C ILE A 185 -1.56 -3.49 -3.05
N HIS A 186 -1.94 -2.26 -2.75
CA HIS A 186 -2.70 -1.88 -1.56
C HIS A 186 -3.96 -1.15 -1.99
N VAL A 187 -5.10 -1.57 -1.44
CA VAL A 187 -6.39 -0.92 -1.62
C VAL A 187 -6.56 0.17 -0.56
N CYS A 188 -6.95 1.34 -1.00
CA CYS A 188 -7.02 2.57 -0.21
C CYS A 188 -8.44 3.13 -0.21
N ASP A 189 -8.82 3.84 0.85
CA ASP A 189 -10.16 4.41 1.01
C ASP A 189 -10.36 5.81 0.40
N ARG A 190 -9.33 6.38 -0.24
CA ARG A 190 -9.37 7.69 -0.91
C ARG A 190 -8.56 7.68 -2.21
N LEU A 191 -8.93 8.58 -3.13
CA LEU A 191 -8.18 8.87 -4.35
C LEU A 191 -7.01 9.82 -4.03
N LEU A 192 -5.79 9.30 -4.04
CA LEU A 192 -4.57 10.07 -3.77
C LEU A 192 -4.31 11.15 -4.83
N GLY A 193 -3.80 12.30 -4.42
CA GLY A 193 -3.48 13.40 -5.34
C GLY A 193 -4.69 14.16 -5.89
N PHE A 194 -5.91 13.85 -5.44
CA PHE A 194 -7.11 14.55 -5.88
C PHE A 194 -7.88 15.13 -4.68
N ILE A 195 -7.79 16.44 -4.50
CA ILE A 195 -8.50 17.17 -3.44
C ILE A 195 -9.77 17.75 -4.06
N TYR A 196 -10.93 17.27 -3.62
CA TYR A 196 -12.24 17.63 -4.18
C TYR A 196 -13.20 18.24 -3.15
N ASN A 197 -12.79 18.33 -1.89
CA ASN A 197 -13.57 18.89 -0.80
C ASN A 197 -13.05 20.27 -0.40
N THR A 198 -13.96 21.17 -0.01
CA THR A 198 -13.58 22.39 0.71
C THR A 198 -13.09 22.04 2.12
N VAL A 199 -12.32 22.92 2.76
CA VAL A 199 -11.86 22.73 4.15
C VAL A 199 -13.03 22.44 5.09
N ARG A 200 -14.16 23.15 4.94
CA ARG A 200 -15.37 22.92 5.76
C ARG A 200 -15.94 21.51 5.56
N GLN A 201 -16.04 21.05 4.31
CA GLN A 201 -16.51 19.68 4.01
C GLN A 201 -15.54 18.64 4.58
N GLN A 202 -14.23 18.83 4.40
CA GLN A 202 -13.22 17.91 4.90
C GLN A 202 -13.26 17.77 6.43
N ILE A 203 -13.41 18.89 7.16
CA ILE A 203 -13.57 18.88 8.62
C ILE A 203 -14.85 18.12 9.02
N SER A 204 -15.93 18.28 8.26
CA SER A 204 -17.21 17.59 8.52
C SER A 204 -17.09 16.07 8.38
N GLU A 205 -16.27 15.61 7.44
CA GLU A 205 -16.02 14.19 7.19
C GLU A 205 -15.03 13.58 8.20
N ASP A 206 -13.90 14.25 8.46
CA ASP A 206 -12.80 13.72 9.26
C ASP A 206 -12.99 13.91 10.77
N SER A 207 -13.76 14.92 11.15
CA SER A 207 -13.90 15.33 12.54
C SER A 207 -15.28 15.95 12.77
N PRO A 208 -16.36 15.14 12.66
CA PRO A 208 -17.73 15.62 12.80
C PRO A 208 -17.99 16.32 14.14
N LEU A 209 -17.22 15.98 15.19
CA LEU A 209 -17.31 16.60 16.51
C LEU A 209 -16.72 18.02 16.58
N VAL A 210 -15.84 18.41 15.65
CA VAL A 210 -15.20 19.74 15.63
C VAL A 210 -16.16 20.83 15.14
N LEU A 211 -17.16 20.48 14.31
CA LEU A 211 -18.16 21.46 13.86
C LEU A 211 -19.09 21.96 14.98
N ASN A 212 -19.30 21.17 16.03
CA ASN A 212 -20.15 21.56 17.16
C ASN A 212 -19.52 22.64 18.07
N ILE A 213 -18.28 23.06 17.79
CA ILE A 213 -17.53 24.05 18.58
C ILE A 213 -17.38 25.39 17.82
N LEU A 214 -17.86 25.45 16.57
CA LEU A 214 -17.78 26.65 15.71
C LEU A 214 -19.10 27.44 15.66
N TYR A 215 -20.02 27.16 16.57
CA TYR A 215 -21.29 27.86 16.81
C TYR A 215 -21.45 28.09 18.32
#